data_AF-A0A7S1LXX8-F1
#
_entry.id   AF-A0A7S1LXX8-F1
#
_cell.length_a   1.000
_cell.length_b   1.000
_cell.length_c   1.000
_cell.angle_alpha   90.00
_cell.angle_beta   90.00
_cell.angle_gamma   90.00
#
_symmetry.space_group_name_H-M   'P 1'
#
loop_
_entity.id
_entity.type
_entity.pdbx_description
1 polymer ?
#
loop_
_entity_poly.entity_id
_entity_poly.type
_entity_poly.pdbx_seq_one_letter_code
_entity_poly.pdbx_strand_id
1 'polypeptide(L)'
;ELFKARYGQDADDESDSGLEYDADGTAWTKAVGTGPLTVDVLEARLDEVKQLYQEKFGKDVDESDDGVEHVYDKDGTLWIKTTGMGPLTADVLEDKLAELKDLYRDVFGRDTDAESDEDSEL
;
A
#
# COMPACT_ATOMS: atom_id res chain seq x y z
N GLU A 1 49.73 31.10 -10.66
CA GLU A 1 49.11 30.00 -9.90
C GLU A 1 47.88 30.50 -9.12
N LEU A 2 46.75 30.73 -9.80
CA LEU A 2 45.50 31.18 -9.14
C LEU A 2 44.57 30.02 -8.76
N PHE A 3 44.72 28.88 -9.44
CA PHE A 3 43.87 27.70 -9.28
C PHE A 3 44.15 26.98 -7.95
N LYS A 4 45.42 26.66 -7.67
CA LYS A 4 45.88 26.03 -6.43
C LYS A 4 45.55 26.84 -5.17
N ALA A 5 45.65 28.16 -5.24
CA ALA A 5 45.34 29.05 -4.13
C ALA A 5 43.84 29.11 -3.79
N ARG A 6 42.95 28.83 -4.76
CA ARG A 6 41.49 28.85 -4.54
C ARG A 6 40.93 27.49 -4.13
N TYR A 7 41.49 26.39 -4.64
CA TYR A 7 40.92 25.05 -4.47
C TYR A 7 41.84 24.05 -3.76
N GLY A 8 43.06 24.44 -3.40
CA GLY A 8 44.00 23.58 -2.67
C GLY A 8 44.54 22.38 -3.48
N GLN A 9 44.16 22.25 -4.76
CA GLN A 9 44.51 21.13 -5.62
C GLN A 9 45.28 21.64 -6.85
N ASP A 10 46.42 21.02 -7.15
CA ASP A 10 47.16 21.29 -8.38
C ASP A 10 46.37 20.74 -9.58
N ALA A 11 46.32 21.48 -10.68
CA ALA A 11 45.67 21.01 -11.90
C ALA A 11 46.42 19.84 -12.56
N ASP A 12 47.68 19.62 -12.18
CA ASP A 12 48.54 18.50 -12.59
C ASP A 12 48.52 17.33 -11.60
N ASP A 13 47.78 17.42 -10.48
CA ASP A 13 47.57 16.28 -9.59
C ASP A 13 46.47 15.40 -10.18
N GLU A 14 46.84 14.62 -11.22
CA GLU A 14 46.11 13.45 -11.70
C GLU A 14 46.09 12.34 -10.63
N SER A 15 45.71 12.69 -9.39
CA SER A 15 45.36 11.75 -8.34
C SER A 15 44.10 11.01 -8.76
N ASP A 16 44.30 9.95 -9.55
CA ASP A 16 43.57 8.69 -9.58
C ASP A 16 42.12 8.79 -9.10
N SER A 17 41.30 9.53 -9.86
CA SER A 17 39.91 9.84 -9.50
C SER A 17 38.95 8.65 -9.71
N GLY A 18 39.47 7.43 -9.87
CA GLY A 18 38.69 6.22 -10.16
C GLY A 18 37.91 6.31 -11.48
N LEU A 19 38.28 7.26 -12.34
CA LEU A 19 37.71 7.48 -13.66
C LEU A 19 38.50 6.67 -14.69
N GLU A 20 37.79 5.85 -15.46
CA GLU A 20 38.35 5.14 -16.61
C GLU A 20 37.86 5.79 -17.89
N TYR A 21 38.71 5.86 -18.90
CA TYR A 21 38.36 6.44 -20.20
C TYR A 21 38.16 5.32 -21.23
N ASP A 22 37.08 5.39 -22.01
CA ASP A 22 36.88 4.49 -23.15
C ASP A 22 37.69 4.93 -24.39
N ALA A 23 37.58 4.18 -25.49
CA ALA A 23 38.29 4.48 -26.73
C ALA A 23 37.90 5.84 -27.35
N ASP A 24 36.74 6.38 -26.97
CA ASP A 24 36.23 7.67 -27.43
C ASP A 24 36.58 8.82 -26.46
N GLY A 25 37.27 8.52 -25.35
CA GLY A 25 37.68 9.49 -24.33
C GLY A 25 36.56 9.88 -23.36
N THR A 26 35.46 9.12 -23.30
CA THR A 26 34.38 9.34 -22.33
C THR A 26 34.83 8.84 -20.96
N ALA A 27 34.67 9.66 -19.92
CA ALA A 27 34.99 9.28 -18.54
C ALA A 27 33.85 8.41 -17.94
N TRP A 28 34.23 7.24 -17.43
CA TRP A 28 33.37 6.26 -16.77
C TRP A 28 33.77 6.07 -15.31
N THR A 29 32.79 5.91 -14.43
CA THR A 29 33.01 5.47 -13.05
C THR A 29 32.68 3.98 -12.92
N LYS A 30 33.59 3.19 -12.36
CA LYS A 30 33.32 1.77 -12.07
C LYS A 30 32.36 1.66 -10.89
N ALA A 31 31.14 1.21 -11.16
CA ALA A 31 30.21 0.77 -10.12
C ALA A 31 30.43 -0.73 -9.85
N VAL A 32 30.98 -1.07 -8.69
CA VAL A 32 31.00 -2.45 -8.20
C VAL A 32 29.64 -2.75 -7.58
N GLY A 33 28.82 -3.51 -8.30
CA GLY A 33 27.55 -4.03 -7.76
C GLY A 33 27.81 -4.95 -6.56
N THR A 34 26.81 -5.15 -5.70
CA THR A 34 26.90 -5.89 -4.42
C THR A 34 27.03 -7.43 -4.58
N GLY A 35 27.67 -7.89 -5.67
CA GLY A 35 27.71 -9.29 -6.06
C GLY A 35 26.41 -9.76 -6.72
N PRO A 36 26.36 -11.02 -7.17
CA PRO A 36 25.15 -11.59 -7.76
C PRO A 36 24.03 -11.63 -6.72
N LEU A 37 22.88 -11.08 -7.06
CA LEU A 37 21.66 -11.27 -6.30
C LEU A 37 21.24 -12.74 -6.45
N THR A 38 21.57 -13.57 -5.47
CA THR A 38 21.03 -14.94 -5.40
C THR A 38 19.56 -14.87 -5.01
N VAL A 39 18.82 -15.95 -5.31
CA VAL A 39 17.42 -16.09 -4.89
C VAL A 39 17.31 -15.93 -3.37
N ASP A 40 18.23 -16.52 -2.60
CA ASP A 40 18.25 -16.39 -1.13
C ASP A 40 18.40 -14.94 -0.65
N VAL A 41 19.23 -14.13 -1.33
CA VAL A 41 19.42 -12.71 -0.97
C VAL A 41 18.18 -11.89 -1.31
N LEU A 42 17.48 -12.25 -2.39
CA LEU A 42 16.23 -11.62 -2.79
C LEU A 42 15.10 -11.97 -1.82
N GLU A 43 14.99 -13.24 -1.42
CA GLU A 43 14.01 -13.71 -0.43
C GLU A 43 14.23 -13.04 0.93
N ALA A 44 15.47 -12.98 1.42
CA ALA A 44 15.78 -12.31 2.68
C ALA A 44 15.42 -10.81 2.67
N ARG A 45 15.65 -10.12 1.54
CA ARG A 45 15.25 -8.71 1.39
C ARG A 45 13.74 -8.55 1.29
N LEU A 46 13.04 -9.50 0.65
CA LEU A 46 11.59 -9.50 0.58
C LEU A 46 10.98 -9.62 1.98
N ASP A 47 11.50 -10.54 2.80
CA ASP A 47 11.07 -10.75 4.17
C ASP A 47 11.27 -9.50 5.04
N GLU A 48 12.43 -8.83 4.91
CA GLU A 48 12.70 -7.56 5.61
C GLU A 48 11.66 -6.49 5.23
N VAL A 49 11.33 -6.36 3.94
CA VAL A 49 10.33 -5.38 3.46
C VAL A 49 8.93 -5.73 3.97
N LYS A 50 8.55 -7.02 3.97
CA LYS A 50 7.27 -7.48 4.52
C LYS A 50 7.14 -7.13 6.00
N GLN A 51 8.19 -7.40 6.78
CA GLN A 51 8.22 -7.06 8.21
C GLN A 51 8.10 -5.56 8.45
N LEU A 52 8.83 -4.73 7.70
CA LEU A 52 8.75 -3.27 7.81
C LEU A 52 7.36 -2.74 7.41
N TYR A 53 6.72 -3.37 6.43
CA TYR A 53 5.35 -3.00 6.05
C TYR A 53 4.37 -3.31 7.18
N GLN A 54 4.46 -4.50 7.77
CA GLN A 54 3.66 -4.90 8.91
C GLN A 54 3.87 -3.96 10.11
N GLU A 55 5.12 -3.61 10.44
CA GLU A 55 5.42 -2.69 11.54
C GLU A 55 4.86 -1.28 11.29
N LYS A 56 4.94 -0.77 10.06
CA LYS A 56 4.49 0.59 9.72
C LYS A 56 2.99 0.74 9.59
N PHE A 57 2.32 -0.24 8.99
CA PHE A 57 0.91 -0.15 8.64
C PHE A 57 0.02 -1.04 9.50
N GLY A 58 0.61 -1.89 10.35
CA GLY A 58 -0.12 -2.84 11.20
C GLY A 58 -0.82 -3.95 10.41
N LYS A 59 -0.50 -4.10 9.12
CA LYS A 59 -1.14 -5.04 8.20
C LYS A 59 -0.08 -5.92 7.55
N ASP A 60 -0.25 -7.23 7.66
CA ASP A 60 0.60 -8.18 6.94
C ASP A 60 0.20 -8.23 5.46
N VAL A 61 1.19 -8.29 4.56
CA VAL A 61 0.93 -8.24 3.11
C VAL A 61 0.37 -9.57 2.57
N ASP A 62 0.64 -10.66 3.27
CA ASP A 62 0.15 -12.00 2.95
C ASP A 62 -1.20 -12.28 3.66
N GLU A 63 -1.60 -11.43 4.62
CA GLU A 63 -2.90 -11.50 5.29
C GLU A 63 -4.01 -10.88 4.42
N SER A 64 -4.96 -11.72 4.01
CA SER A 64 -6.12 -11.33 3.20
C SER A 64 -7.13 -10.57 4.08
N ASP A 65 -7.01 -9.25 4.10
CA ASP A 65 -7.70 -8.33 5.04
C ASP A 65 -9.22 -8.18 4.82
N ASP A 66 -9.78 -8.68 3.72
CA ASP A 66 -11.07 -8.13 3.27
C ASP A 66 -12.25 -9.11 3.41
N GLY A 67 -12.07 -10.28 4.02
CA GLY A 67 -13.06 -11.38 3.92
C GLY A 67 -13.27 -11.86 2.47
N VAL A 68 -12.39 -11.42 1.59
CA VAL A 68 -12.32 -11.76 0.17
C VAL A 68 -11.51 -13.03 0.04
N GLU A 69 -12.14 -14.08 -0.47
CA GLU A 69 -11.46 -15.33 -0.76
C GLU A 69 -10.76 -15.21 -2.12
N HIS A 70 -9.43 -15.12 -2.09
CA HIS A 70 -8.58 -15.17 -3.27
C HIS A 70 -8.40 -16.62 -3.72
N VAL A 71 -8.77 -16.92 -4.97
CA VAL A 71 -8.67 -18.27 -5.54
C VAL A 71 -7.81 -18.22 -6.79
N TYR A 72 -6.84 -19.12 -6.91
CA TYR A 72 -6.01 -19.26 -8.11
C TYR A 72 -6.57 -20.36 -9.00
N ASP A 73 -6.62 -20.11 -10.31
CA ASP A 73 -6.91 -21.16 -11.29
C ASP A 73 -5.65 -21.98 -11.65
N LYS A 74 -5.80 -22.95 -12.56
CA LYS A 74 -4.70 -23.82 -12.99
C LYS A 74 -3.59 -23.07 -13.73
N ASP A 75 -3.88 -21.89 -14.25
CA ASP A 75 -2.95 -21.04 -14.98
C ASP A 75 -2.32 -19.97 -14.06
N GLY A 76 -2.67 -19.96 -12.77
CA GLY A 76 -2.16 -19.02 -11.78
C GLY A 76 -2.84 -17.65 -11.83
N THR A 77 -3.96 -17.51 -12.53
CA THR A 77 -4.73 -16.26 -12.55
C THR A 77 -5.44 -16.09 -11.21
N LEU A 78 -5.33 -14.90 -10.63
CA LEU A 78 -6.01 -14.54 -9.38
C LEU A 78 -7.49 -14.24 -9.65
N TRP A 79 -8.38 -14.93 -8.93
CA TRP A 79 -9.81 -14.69 -8.91
C TRP A 79 -10.27 -14.21 -7.53
N ILE A 80 -11.10 -13.18 -7.51
CA ILE A 80 -11.72 -12.63 -6.31
C ILE A 80 -13.11 -13.24 -6.18
N LYS A 81 -13.32 -14.08 -5.16
CA LYS A 81 -14.64 -14.66 -4.90
C LYS A 81 -15.44 -13.72 -4.02
N THR A 82 -16.50 -13.16 -4.58
CA THR A 82 -17.45 -12.33 -3.86
C THR A 82 -18.64 -13.20 -3.42
N THR A 83 -18.84 -13.33 -2.11
CA THR A 83 -20.07 -13.90 -1.57
C THR A 83 -21.04 -12.75 -1.33
N GLY A 84 -22.05 -12.60 -2.18
CA GLY A 84 -23.15 -11.68 -1.89
C GLY A 84 -23.94 -12.16 -0.67
N MET A 85 -24.54 -11.24 0.11
CA MET A 85 -25.73 -11.60 0.87
C MET A 85 -26.72 -12.19 -0.15
N GLY A 86 -27.25 -13.38 0.13
CA GLY A 86 -28.15 -14.09 -0.78
C GLY A 86 -29.36 -13.26 -1.23
N PRO A 87 -30.35 -13.86 -1.91
CA PRO A 87 -31.53 -13.12 -2.33
C PRO A 87 -32.11 -12.33 -1.16
N LEU A 88 -32.27 -11.02 -1.34
CA LEU A 88 -32.90 -10.15 -0.35
C LEU A 88 -34.36 -10.60 -0.22
N THR A 89 -34.65 -11.40 0.80
CA THR A 89 -36.02 -11.78 1.16
C THR A 89 -36.68 -10.67 1.96
N ALA A 90 -38.01 -10.66 2.00
CA ALA A 90 -38.77 -9.69 2.78
C ALA A 90 -38.32 -9.70 4.25
N ASP A 91 -38.09 -10.88 4.83
CA ASP A 91 -37.66 -11.03 6.22
C ASP A 91 -36.32 -10.34 6.49
N VAL A 92 -35.33 -10.53 5.60
CA VAL A 92 -34.00 -9.87 5.72
C VAL A 92 -34.10 -8.36 5.57
N LEU A 93 -35.05 -7.87 4.76
CA LEU A 93 -35.30 -6.43 4.67
C LEU A 93 -35.94 -5.89 5.93
N GLU A 94 -36.94 -6.58 6.49
CA GLU A 94 -37.64 -6.18 7.71
C GLU A 94 -36.69 -6.12 8.90
N ASP A 95 -35.82 -7.12 9.07
CA ASP A 95 -34.79 -7.14 10.11
C ASP A 95 -33.84 -5.93 10.01
N LYS A 96 -33.33 -5.64 8.80
CA LYS A 96 -32.46 -4.48 8.57
C LYS A 96 -33.18 -3.15 8.79
N LEU A 97 -34.45 -3.08 8.43
CA LEU A 97 -35.26 -1.88 8.59
C LEU A 97 -35.53 -1.62 10.07
N ALA A 98 -35.76 -2.67 10.87
CA ALA A 98 -35.87 -2.57 12.32
C ALA A 98 -34.56 -2.05 12.96
N GLU A 99 -33.40 -2.61 12.59
CA GLU A 99 -32.10 -2.16 13.08
C GLU A 99 -31.84 -0.67 12.76
N LEU A 100 -32.17 -0.24 11.53
CA LEU A 100 -32.04 1.15 11.13
C LEU A 100 -32.99 2.09 11.87
N LYS A 101 -34.23 1.64 12.16
CA LYS A 101 -35.20 2.41 12.94
C LYS A 101 -34.71 2.62 14.37
N ASP A 102 -34.13 1.60 14.98
CA ASP A 102 -33.57 1.69 16.33
C ASP A 102 -32.36 2.62 16.38
N LEU A 103 -31.43 2.49 15.42
CA LEU A 103 -30.29 3.40 15.33
C LEU A 103 -30.72 4.85 15.09
N TYR A 104 -31.71 5.06 14.22
CA TYR A 104 -32.25 6.38 13.94
C TYR A 104 -32.87 7.00 15.19
N ARG A 105 -33.62 6.22 15.97
CA ARG A 105 -34.17 6.64 17.26
C ARG A 105 -33.06 7.00 18.25
N ASP A 106 -32.01 6.20 18.34
CA ASP A 106 -30.89 6.44 19.26
C ASP A 106 -30.12 7.72 18.91
N VAL A 107 -29.88 7.95 17.61
CA VAL A 107 -29.11 9.11 17.13
C VAL A 107 -29.93 10.40 17.15
N PHE A 108 -31.18 10.35 16.69
CA PHE A 108 -32.00 11.54 16.47
C PHE A 108 -33.11 11.74 17.50
N GLY A 109 -33.33 10.78 18.39
CA GLY A 109 -34.38 10.83 19.41
C GLY A 109 -35.80 10.83 18.84
N ARG A 110 -35.98 10.62 17.53
CA ARG A 110 -37.27 10.66 16.84
C ARG A 110 -37.64 9.26 16.36
N ASP A 111 -38.84 8.84 16.71
CA ASP A 111 -39.45 7.64 16.14
C ASP A 111 -40.02 7.97 14.76
N THR A 112 -39.76 7.11 13.78
CA THR A 112 -40.29 7.27 12.42
C THR A 112 -41.72 6.77 12.28
N ASP A 113 -42.20 5.95 13.23
CA ASP A 113 -43.59 5.49 13.32
C ASP A 113 -44.44 6.39 14.25
N ALA A 114 -43.84 7.44 14.84
CA ALA A 114 -44.61 8.44 15.56
C ALA A 114 -45.27 9.40 14.55
N GLU A 115 -46.60 9.33 14.49
CA GLU A 115 -47.42 10.34 13.82
C GLU A 115 -47.02 11.73 14.34
N SER A 116 -46.71 12.65 13.43
CA SER A 116 -46.35 14.03 13.82
C SER A 116 -47.61 14.69 14.37
N ASP A 117 -47.74 14.82 15.68
CA ASP A 117 -48.79 15.60 16.36
C ASP A 117 -48.61 17.13 16.13
N GLU A 118 -48.20 17.53 14.93
CA GLU A 118 -48.05 18.92 14.49
C GLU A 118 -49.24 19.31 13.58
N ASP A 119 -50.47 19.00 14.00
CA ASP A 119 -51.68 19.50 13.32
C ASP A 119 -52.78 19.89 14.33
N SER A 120 -52.39 20.40 15.51
CA SER A 120 -53.32 20.72 16.59
C SER A 120 -53.35 22.19 17.04
N GLU A 121 -52.86 23.15 16.24
CA GLU A 121 -53.17 24.57 16.44
C GLU A 121 -53.40 25.33 15.12
N LEU A 122 -54.65 25.30 14.62
CA LEU A 122 -55.26 26.39 13.83
C LEU A 122 -56.72 26.60 14.23
#